data_AF-A0A0J8J4K4-F1
#
_entry.id   AF-A0A0J8J4K4-F1
#
_cell.length_a   1.000
_cell.length_b   1.000
_cell.length_c   1.000
_cell.angle_alpha   90.00
_cell.angle_beta   90.00
_cell.angle_gamma   90.00
#
_symmetry.space_group_name_H-M   'P 1'
#
loop_
_entity.id
_entity.type
_entity.pdbx_description
1 polymer ?
#
loop_
_entity_poly.entity_id
_entity_poly.type
_entity_poly.pdbx_seq_one_letter_code
_entity_poly.pdbx_strand_id
1 'polypeptide(L)'
;MKKPLLLLIIICFVFLVACMNEREEENVMTKETVTAFGVTGNLRGGGLLVTDFRVKGNAKTGEQVELLTSEKYYNKKDEKIAPEDIEVGSKVEIKLWADYSIKETSPGQIEANDIEKITVLN
;
A
#
# COMPACT_ATOMS: atom_id res chain seq x y z
N MET A 1 25.91 4.86 -60.03
CA MET A 1 25.86 3.77 -59.03
C MET A 1 25.77 4.39 -57.63
N LYS A 2 24.58 4.46 -57.01
CA LYS A 2 24.37 4.97 -55.63
C LYS A 2 23.27 4.19 -54.88
N LYS A 3 23.03 2.93 -55.27
CA LYS A 3 21.97 2.08 -54.70
C LYS A 3 22.35 1.25 -53.45
N PRO A 4 23.62 1.05 -53.04
CA PRO A 4 23.89 0.26 -51.83
C PRO A 4 23.75 1.07 -50.52
N LEU A 5 23.81 2.41 -50.59
CA LEU A 5 23.79 3.26 -49.39
C LEU A 5 22.40 3.37 -48.76
N LEU A 6 21.34 3.37 -49.58
CA LEU A 6 19.96 3.50 -49.10
C LEU A 6 19.50 2.25 -48.33
N LEU A 7 19.99 1.07 -48.73
CA LEU A 7 19.63 -0.20 -48.11
C LEU A 7 20.27 -0.35 -46.71
N LEU A 8 21.47 0.20 -46.52
CA LEU A 8 22.17 0.21 -45.23
C LEU A 8 21.43 1.06 -44.18
N ILE A 9 20.88 2.21 -44.60
CA ILE A 9 20.15 3.14 -43.72
C ILE A 9 18.82 2.53 -43.24
N ILE A 10 18.13 1.79 -44.11
CA ILE A 10 16.85 1.14 -43.76
C ILE A 10 17.07 0.01 -42.76
N ILE A 11 18.16 -0.77 -42.91
CA ILE A 11 18.51 -1.84 -41.95
C ILE A 11 18.85 -1.26 -40.58
N CYS A 12 19.59 -0.14 -40.50
CA CYS A 12 19.89 0.51 -39.22
C CYS A 12 18.64 1.02 -38.49
N PHE A 13 17.60 1.46 -39.20
CA PHE A 13 16.35 1.91 -38.57
C PHE A 13 15.54 0.75 -37.96
N VAL A 14 15.60 -0.45 -38.54
CA VAL A 14 14.89 -1.63 -37.99
C VAL A 14 15.52 -2.08 -36.66
N PHE A 15 16.84 -1.95 -36.49
CA PHE A 15 17.50 -2.29 -35.22
C PHE A 15 17.24 -1.27 -34.10
N LEU A 16 17.03 0.02 -34.41
CA LEU A 16 16.75 1.04 -33.40
C LEU A 16 15.35 0.89 -32.76
N VAL A 17 14.35 0.41 -33.52
CA VAL A 17 12.99 0.20 -33.00
C VAL A 17 12.91 -1.04 -32.09
N ALA A 18 13.79 -2.03 -32.28
CA ALA A 18 13.82 -3.22 -31.45
C ALA A 18 14.39 -2.98 -30.04
N CYS A 19 15.22 -1.95 -29.84
CA CYS A 19 15.79 -1.59 -28.54
C CYS A 19 14.91 -0.63 -27.72
N MET A 20 13.92 0.04 -28.32
CA MET A 20 13.00 0.93 -27.58
C MET A 20 11.88 0.19 -26.85
N ASN A 21 11.78 -1.14 -27.00
CA ASN A 21 10.87 -2.00 -26.25
C ASN A 21 11.58 -2.69 -25.08
N GLU A 22 12.56 -2.03 -24.46
CA GLU A 22 12.83 -2.28 -23.04
C GLU A 22 11.59 -1.78 -22.29
N ARG A 23 10.60 -2.67 -22.21
CA ARG A 23 9.55 -2.61 -21.20
C ARG A 23 10.33 -2.42 -19.91
N GLU A 24 10.16 -1.27 -19.26
CA GLU A 24 10.38 -1.18 -17.83
C GLU A 24 9.49 -2.28 -17.25
N GLU A 25 10.04 -3.47 -17.10
CA GLU A 25 9.63 -4.37 -16.05
C GLU A 25 9.95 -3.61 -14.79
N GLU A 26 9.01 -2.75 -14.41
CA GLU A 26 8.83 -2.28 -13.06
C GLU A 26 8.97 -3.55 -12.24
N ASN A 27 10.15 -3.71 -11.63
CA ASN A 27 10.43 -4.76 -10.70
C ASN A 27 9.60 -4.39 -9.47
N VAL A 28 8.29 -4.58 -9.59
CA VAL A 28 7.35 -4.56 -8.49
C VAL A 28 7.77 -5.81 -7.73
N MET A 29 8.76 -5.63 -6.85
CA MET A 29 8.96 -6.50 -5.72
C MET A 29 7.58 -6.55 -5.07
N THR A 30 6.81 -7.59 -5.38
CA THR A 30 5.53 -7.87 -4.72
C THR A 30 5.91 -8.19 -3.29
N LYS A 31 6.02 -7.14 -2.47
CA LYS A 31 6.15 -7.27 -1.05
C LYS A 31 4.90 -8.00 -0.58
N GLU A 32 5.10 -9.10 0.13
CA GLU A 32 3.99 -9.84 0.71
C GLU A 32 3.25 -8.94 1.69
N THR A 33 1.94 -9.12 1.80
CA THR A 33 1.09 -8.33 2.69
C THR A 33 0.38 -9.24 3.68
N VAL A 34 0.19 -8.75 4.90
CA VAL A 34 -0.58 -9.39 5.95
C VAL A 34 -1.84 -8.57 6.21
N THR A 35 -2.96 -9.26 6.43
CA THR A 35 -4.24 -8.60 6.74
C THR A 35 -4.44 -8.55 8.24
N ALA A 36 -4.80 -7.38 8.76
CA ALA A 36 -5.25 -7.18 10.12
C ALA A 36 -6.65 -6.54 10.14
N PHE A 37 -7.31 -6.63 11.28
CA PHE A 37 -8.65 -6.09 11.51
C PHE A 37 -8.68 -5.33 12.82
N GLY A 38 -9.61 -4.38 12.92
CA GLY A 38 -9.91 -3.73 14.18
C GLY A 38 -11.13 -2.82 14.08
N VAL A 39 -11.30 -2.02 15.12
CA VAL A 39 -12.38 -1.04 15.26
C VAL A 39 -11.76 0.33 15.46
N THR A 40 -12.25 1.34 14.74
CA THR A 40 -11.75 2.71 14.84
C THR A 40 -12.06 3.30 16.21
N GLY A 41 -11.02 3.84 16.84
CA GLY A 41 -11.10 4.74 17.98
C GLY A 41 -10.99 6.19 17.52
N ASN A 42 -10.64 7.08 18.45
CA ASN A 42 -10.42 8.50 18.15
C ASN A 42 -9.16 8.72 17.30
N LEU A 43 -9.19 9.74 16.45
CA LEU A 43 -7.97 10.28 15.83
C LEU A 43 -7.09 10.90 16.94
N ARG A 44 -5.83 10.48 17.02
CA ARG A 44 -4.82 11.05 17.92
C ARG A 44 -3.59 11.40 17.09
N GLY A 45 -3.03 12.58 17.31
CA GLY A 45 -1.72 12.95 16.74
C GLY A 45 -1.59 12.88 15.20
N GLY A 46 -2.69 12.92 14.45
CA GLY A 46 -2.67 12.78 12.98
C GLY A 46 -2.70 11.34 12.47
N GLY A 47 -2.92 10.37 13.36
CA GLY A 47 -3.13 8.95 13.05
C GLY A 47 -4.48 8.43 13.56
N LEU A 48 -4.79 7.18 13.20
CA LEU A 48 -6.03 6.49 13.59
C LEU A 48 -5.74 5.49 14.71
N LEU A 49 -6.38 5.68 15.87
CA LEU A 49 -6.40 4.65 16.89
C LEU A 49 -7.27 3.49 16.42
N VAL A 50 -6.77 2.27 16.53
CA VAL A 50 -7.50 1.03 16.25
C VAL A 50 -7.51 0.19 17.50
N THR A 51 -8.70 -0.14 17.97
CA THR A 51 -8.92 -1.07 19.08
C THR A 51 -9.21 -2.47 18.56
N ASP A 52 -9.02 -3.48 19.40
CA ASP A 52 -9.19 -4.88 19.00
C ASP A 52 -8.36 -5.26 17.77
N PHE A 53 -7.16 -4.68 17.65
CA PHE A 53 -6.26 -4.97 16.54
C PHE A 53 -5.87 -6.45 16.54
N ARG A 54 -6.12 -7.13 15.42
CA ARG A 54 -5.88 -8.56 15.25
C ARG A 54 -5.37 -8.87 13.85
N VAL A 55 -4.23 -9.54 13.77
CA VAL A 55 -3.69 -10.05 12.51
C VAL A 55 -4.43 -11.34 12.14
N LYS A 56 -4.86 -11.48 10.89
CA LYS A 56 -5.54 -12.67 10.37
C LYS A 56 -4.68 -13.91 10.62
N GLY A 57 -5.26 -14.92 11.26
CA GLY A 57 -4.55 -16.15 11.62
C GLY A 57 -3.73 -16.07 12.91
N ASN A 58 -3.70 -14.92 13.59
CA ASN A 58 -3.12 -14.77 14.92
C ASN A 58 -4.23 -14.61 15.97
N ALA A 59 -4.13 -15.33 17.09
CA ALA A 59 -5.12 -15.34 18.16
C ALA A 59 -4.89 -14.24 19.21
N LYS A 60 -3.85 -13.40 19.07
CA LYS A 60 -3.65 -12.26 19.97
C LYS A 60 -4.80 -11.27 19.80
N THR A 61 -5.56 -11.09 20.87
CA THR A 61 -6.78 -10.29 20.92
C THR A 61 -6.60 -9.15 21.93
N GLY A 62 -7.02 -7.94 21.54
CA GLY A 62 -7.24 -6.83 22.48
C GLY A 62 -6.17 -5.74 22.55
N GLU A 63 -5.20 -5.71 21.63
CA GLU A 63 -4.21 -4.63 21.59
C GLU A 63 -4.81 -3.36 20.96
N GLN A 64 -4.51 -2.20 21.56
CA GLN A 64 -4.74 -0.90 20.94
C GLN A 64 -3.48 -0.51 20.16
N VAL A 65 -3.68 -0.14 18.91
CA VAL A 65 -2.59 0.29 18.02
C VAL A 65 -2.96 1.61 17.38
N GLU A 66 -2.03 2.54 17.35
CA GLU A 66 -2.14 3.80 16.62
C GLU A 66 -1.47 3.65 15.25
N LEU A 67 -2.24 3.89 14.18
CA LEU A 67 -1.78 3.89 12.81
C LEU A 67 -1.32 5.31 12.45
N LEU A 68 -0.01 5.51 12.34
CA LEU A 68 0.60 6.82 12.09
C LEU A 68 0.61 7.14 10.59
N THR A 69 -0.58 7.31 10.03
CA THR A 69 -0.77 7.74 8.64
C THR A 69 -1.95 8.68 8.56
N SER A 70 -1.85 9.73 7.75
CA SER A 70 -2.98 10.62 7.40
C SER A 70 -3.58 10.26 6.04
N GLU A 71 -3.06 9.22 5.41
CA GLU A 71 -3.43 8.76 4.08
C GLU A 71 -3.62 7.24 4.08
N LYS A 72 -3.96 6.68 2.91
CA LYS A 72 -4.23 5.25 2.70
C LYS A 72 -5.58 4.75 3.23
N TYR A 73 -6.54 5.66 3.46
CA TYR A 73 -7.91 5.33 3.83
C TYR A 73 -8.80 5.20 2.61
N TYR A 74 -9.55 4.11 2.53
CA TYR A 74 -10.47 3.79 1.44
C TYR A 74 -11.79 3.23 1.97
N ASN A 75 -12.86 3.38 1.21
CA ASN A 75 -14.13 2.70 1.46
C ASN A 75 -14.16 1.31 0.78
N LYS A 76 -15.26 0.57 0.96
CA LYS A 76 -15.48 -0.76 0.33
C LYS A 76 -15.46 -0.78 -1.20
N LYS A 77 -15.61 0.37 -1.86
CA LYS A 77 -15.57 0.53 -3.33
C LYS A 77 -14.18 0.91 -3.83
N ASP A 78 -13.17 0.88 -2.97
CA ASP A 78 -11.81 1.33 -3.25
C ASP A 78 -11.68 2.81 -3.59
N GLU A 79 -12.65 3.63 -3.16
CA GLU A 79 -12.57 5.08 -3.26
C GLU A 79 -11.82 5.63 -2.05
N LYS A 80 -10.87 6.55 -2.29
CA LYS A 80 -10.11 7.20 -1.22
C LYS A 80 -11.05 8.10 -0.41
N ILE A 81 -10.96 8.03 0.91
CA ILE A 81 -11.75 8.85 1.84
C ILE A 81 -10.84 9.62 2.79
N ALA A 82 -11.35 10.70 3.37
CA ALA A 82 -10.61 11.45 4.36
C ALA A 82 -10.68 10.73 5.73
N PRO A 83 -9.60 10.72 6.54
CA PRO A 83 -9.63 10.13 7.87
C PRO A 83 -10.72 10.71 8.78
N GLU A 84 -11.01 12.01 8.65
CA GLU A 84 -12.07 12.71 9.37
C GLU A 84 -13.49 12.25 9.04
N ASP A 85 -13.68 11.59 7.89
CA ASP A 85 -14.97 11.02 7.49
C ASP A 85 -15.21 9.63 8.11
N ILE A 86 -14.23 9.09 8.85
CA ILE A 86 -14.31 7.76 9.45
C ILE A 86 -14.97 7.86 10.82
N GLU A 87 -16.16 7.29 10.94
CA GLU A 87 -16.88 7.23 12.22
C GLU A 87 -16.14 6.35 13.23
N VAL A 88 -16.06 6.82 14.48
CA VAL A 88 -15.59 6.03 15.62
C VAL A 88 -16.49 4.80 15.79
N GLY A 89 -15.89 3.63 15.97
CA GLY A 89 -16.60 2.35 16.04
C GLY A 89 -16.74 1.63 14.69
N SER A 90 -16.29 2.24 13.58
CA SER A 90 -16.23 1.59 12.28
C SER A 90 -15.26 0.41 12.29
N LYS A 91 -15.64 -0.70 11.65
CA LYS A 91 -14.72 -1.80 11.41
C LYS A 91 -13.74 -1.42 10.32
N VAL A 92 -12.48 -1.83 10.44
CA VAL A 92 -11.46 -1.62 9.42
C VAL A 92 -10.72 -2.91 9.10
N GLU A 93 -10.38 -3.09 7.83
CA GLU A 93 -9.34 -4.01 7.36
C GLU A 93 -8.07 -3.20 7.10
N ILE A 94 -6.94 -3.68 7.59
CA ILE A 94 -5.64 -3.03 7.47
C ILE A 94 -4.72 -4.01 6.74
N LYS A 95 -4.28 -3.65 5.54
CA LYS A 95 -3.21 -4.36 4.86
C LYS A 95 -1.87 -3.75 5.26
N LEU A 96 -1.02 -4.60 5.81
CA LEU A 96 0.33 -4.28 6.25
C LEU A 96 1.33 -5.00 5.35
N TRP A 97 2.51 -4.45 5.16
CA TRP A 97 3.60 -5.22 4.57
C TRP A 97 4.04 -6.34 5.52
N ALA A 98 4.50 -7.47 4.98
CA ALA A 98 4.85 -8.64 5.80
C ALA A 98 5.98 -8.38 6.80
N ASP A 99 6.85 -7.41 6.51
CA ASP A 99 7.94 -6.93 7.38
C ASP A 99 7.50 -5.81 8.35
N TYR A 100 6.19 -5.59 8.53
CA TYR A 100 5.69 -4.55 9.42
C TYR A 100 6.21 -4.70 10.86
N SER A 101 6.36 -3.55 11.52
CA SER A 101 6.76 -3.50 12.92
C SER A 101 5.70 -2.77 13.75
N ILE A 102 5.54 -3.20 15.00
CA ILE A 102 4.78 -2.46 16.01
C ILE A 102 5.80 -1.89 16.99
N LYS A 103 5.90 -0.56 17.06
CA LYS A 103 6.73 0.11 18.06
C LYS A 103 6.12 -0.08 19.44
N GLU A 104 6.96 -0.45 20.41
CA GLU A 104 6.57 -0.65 21.81
C GLU A 104 6.34 0.68 22.54
N THR A 105 5.27 1.39 22.16
CA THR A 105 4.72 2.57 22.82
C THR A 105 3.40 2.22 23.52
N SER A 106 2.76 3.19 24.19
CA SER A 106 1.45 3.00 24.81
C SER A 106 0.45 4.06 24.31
N PRO A 107 -0.48 3.73 23.38
CA PRO A 107 -0.65 2.43 22.69
C PRO A 107 0.52 2.13 21.74
N GLY A 108 0.61 0.88 21.26
CA GLY A 108 1.61 0.51 20.25
C GLY A 108 1.40 1.28 18.95
N GLN A 109 2.45 1.48 18.15
CA GLN A 109 2.38 2.31 16.94
C GLN A 109 2.84 1.55 15.70
N ILE A 110 2.12 1.71 14.59
CA ILE A 110 2.52 1.25 13.27
C ILE A 110 2.75 2.48 12.39
N GLU A 111 3.91 2.54 11.75
CA GLU A 111 4.30 3.65 10.88
C GLU A 111 3.61 3.58 9.51
N ALA A 112 3.41 4.75 8.89
CA ALA A 112 2.82 4.82 7.55
C ALA A 112 3.50 3.90 6.53
N ASN A 113 4.83 3.73 6.61
CA ASN A 113 5.59 2.91 5.67
C ASN A 113 5.25 1.42 5.74
N ASP A 114 4.76 0.96 6.89
CA ASP A 114 4.38 -0.44 7.13
C ASP A 114 2.94 -0.73 6.71
N ILE A 115 2.17 0.33 6.42
CA ILE A 115 0.77 0.26 6.01
C ILE A 115 0.69 0.34 4.49
N GLU A 116 0.08 -0.66 3.85
CA GLU A 116 -0.24 -0.59 2.43
C GLU A 116 -1.58 0.14 2.24
N LYS A 117 -2.61 -0.30 2.97
CA LYS A 117 -3.99 0.15 2.77
C LYS A 117 -4.85 -0.03 4.02
N ILE A 118 -5.74 0.92 4.29
CA ILE A 118 -6.76 0.84 5.33
C ILE A 118 -8.12 0.94 4.64
N THR A 119 -8.92 -0.11 4.73
CA THR A 119 -10.27 -0.17 4.16
C THR A 119 -11.29 -0.11 5.28
N VAL A 120 -12.16 0.89 5.26
CA VAL A 120 -13.28 0.99 6.19
C VAL A 120 -14.40 0.04 5.74
N LEU A 121 -14.81 -0.82 6.67
CA LEU A 121 -15.73 -1.94 6.46
C LEU A 121 -17.13 -1.70 7.00
N ASN A 122 -17.44 -0.48 7.45
CA ASN A 122 -18.80 -0.08 7.81
C ASN A 122 -19.82 -0.53 6.75
#